data_AF-A0A2C5Z1R3-F1
#
_entry.id   AF-A0A2C5Z1R3-F1
#
_cell.length_a   1.000
_cell.length_b   1.000
_cell.length_c   1.000
_cell.angle_alpha   90.00
_cell.angle_beta   90.00
_cell.angle_gamma   90.00
#
_symmetry.space_group_name_H-M   'P 1'
#
loop_
_entity.id
_entity.type
_entity.pdbx_description
1 polymer ?
#
loop_
_entity_poly.entity_id
_entity_poly.type
_entity_poly.pdbx_seq_one_letter_code
_entity_poly.pdbx_strand_id
1 'polypeptide(L)'
;MHHAVLTLALLGAATSVSAQARPFLLPQTSQCFFTGWDSEKCLGTQKFCESKRVTSIVSKEICLQSRGRAPGQQQEPQPQPQQQQKQPDKKLVFQIGGTNIGCEPDVEAESCVGTKAFCEGERGRREYGSTAWCLALRGPDPRVRRPFSG
;
A
#
# COMPACT_ATOMS: atom_id res chain seq x y z
N MET A 1 -22.47 -46.96 40.49
CA MET A 1 -21.35 -46.16 39.92
C MET A 1 -21.92 -45.25 38.85
N HIS A 2 -22.22 -44.00 39.17
CA HIS A 2 -22.72 -43.00 38.22
C HIS A 2 -21.85 -41.75 38.38
N HIS A 3 -21.02 -41.46 37.38
CA HIS A 3 -20.26 -40.22 37.32
C HIS A 3 -21.00 -39.25 36.40
N ALA A 4 -21.54 -38.18 36.97
CA ALA A 4 -22.05 -37.04 36.24
C ALA A 4 -20.86 -36.15 35.86
N VAL A 5 -20.62 -35.99 34.56
CA VAL A 5 -19.60 -35.09 34.01
C VAL A 5 -20.25 -33.75 33.74
N LEU A 6 -19.87 -32.74 34.53
CA LEU A 6 -20.33 -31.37 34.41
C LEU A 6 -19.36 -30.60 33.50
N THR A 7 -19.74 -30.39 32.25
CA THR A 7 -18.97 -29.60 31.28
C THR A 7 -19.34 -28.11 31.40
N LEU A 8 -18.43 -27.30 31.95
CA LEU A 8 -18.51 -25.84 31.93
C LEU A 8 -18.10 -25.31 30.54
N ALA A 9 -19.04 -24.71 29.82
CA ALA A 9 -18.76 -23.94 28.61
C ALA A 9 -18.39 -22.50 28.99
N LEU A 10 -17.10 -22.16 28.86
CA LEU A 10 -16.59 -20.78 28.96
C LEU A 10 -16.79 -20.08 27.61
N LEU A 11 -17.81 -19.21 27.52
CA LEU A 11 -17.94 -18.26 26.41
C LEU A 11 -17.01 -17.06 26.67
N GLY A 12 -15.87 -17.01 25.96
CA GLY A 12 -15.00 -15.83 25.94
C GLY A 12 -15.58 -14.75 25.01
N ALA A 13 -16.05 -13.65 25.58
CA ALA A 13 -16.41 -12.46 24.82
C ALA A 13 -15.13 -11.69 24.44
N ALA A 14 -14.75 -11.72 23.17
CA ALA A 14 -13.67 -10.88 22.65
C ALA A 14 -14.16 -9.43 22.52
N THR A 15 -13.87 -8.60 23.51
CA THR A 15 -14.07 -7.15 23.40
C THR A 15 -12.92 -6.56 22.59
N SER A 16 -13.14 -6.35 21.29
CA SER A 16 -12.25 -5.55 20.46
C SER A 16 -12.29 -4.11 20.93
N VAL A 17 -11.34 -3.71 21.78
CA VAL A 17 -11.11 -2.29 22.11
C VAL A 17 -10.54 -1.64 20.86
N SER A 18 -11.41 -1.07 20.02
CA SER A 18 -10.97 -0.16 18.97
C SER A 18 -10.31 1.04 19.64
N ALA A 19 -8.98 1.11 19.57
CA ALA A 19 -8.24 2.30 19.96
C ALA A 19 -8.71 3.46 19.08
N GLN A 20 -9.60 4.30 19.60
CA GLN A 20 -10.10 5.45 18.86
C GLN A 20 -8.96 6.44 18.69
N ALA A 21 -8.56 6.67 17.45
CA ALA A 21 -7.56 7.67 17.12
C ALA A 21 -8.03 9.05 17.61
N ARG A 22 -7.14 9.80 18.28
CA ARG A 22 -7.49 11.13 18.80
C ARG A 22 -7.68 12.09 17.63
N PRO A 23 -8.64 13.03 17.64
CA PRO A 23 -8.89 13.89 16.48
C PRO A 23 -7.65 14.69 16.07
N PHE A 24 -7.50 14.94 14.78
CA PHE A 24 -6.47 15.84 14.26
C PHE A 24 -6.88 17.29 14.52
N LEU A 25 -6.04 18.03 15.24
CA LEU A 25 -6.31 19.40 15.62
C LEU A 25 -5.63 20.36 14.64
N LEU A 26 -6.39 21.33 14.14
CA LEU A 26 -5.84 22.50 13.48
C LEU A 26 -5.30 23.49 14.53
N PRO A 27 -4.31 24.33 14.19
CA PRO A 27 -3.79 25.35 15.11
C PRO A 27 -4.90 26.31 15.56
N GLN A 28 -5.05 26.49 16.88
CA GLN A 28 -6.00 27.41 17.50
C GLN A 28 -5.26 28.47 18.32
N THR A 29 -4.96 29.61 17.69
CA THR A 29 -4.18 30.69 18.30
C THR A 29 -4.89 31.42 19.43
N SER A 30 -6.24 31.46 19.40
CA SER A 30 -7.06 32.19 20.36
C SER A 30 -7.02 31.62 21.78
N GLN A 31 -6.62 30.35 21.96
CA GLN A 31 -6.60 29.68 23.28
C GLN A 31 -5.17 29.42 23.81
N CYS A 32 -4.14 29.75 23.04
CA CYS A 32 -2.74 29.45 23.40
C CYS A 32 -2.27 30.10 24.69
N PHE A 33 -2.84 31.26 25.05
CA PHE A 33 -2.42 32.02 26.23
C PHE A 33 -2.61 31.23 27.53
N PHE A 34 -3.67 30.41 27.62
CA PHE A 34 -3.98 29.64 28.83
C PHE A 34 -3.47 28.20 28.79
N THR A 35 -3.36 27.60 27.60
CA THR A 35 -2.96 26.20 27.46
C THR A 35 -1.47 25.99 27.20
N GLY A 36 -0.72 27.07 26.97
CA GLY A 36 0.68 27.05 26.56
C GLY A 36 0.85 27.05 25.05
N TRP A 37 1.87 27.79 24.60
CA TRP A 37 2.21 27.98 23.19
C TRP A 37 2.72 26.72 22.50
N ASP A 38 3.16 25.73 23.26
CA ASP A 38 3.66 24.44 22.76
C ASP A 38 2.60 23.32 22.78
N SER A 39 1.37 23.63 23.19
CA SER A 39 0.28 22.65 23.22
C SER A 39 -0.18 22.24 21.83
N GLU A 40 -0.67 21.00 21.70
CA GLU A 40 -1.19 20.48 20.42
C GLU A 40 -2.36 21.30 19.88
N LYS A 41 -3.22 21.84 20.76
CA LYS A 41 -4.29 22.76 20.37
C LYS A 41 -3.74 24.05 19.76
N CYS A 42 -2.66 24.57 20.31
CA CYS A 42 -2.06 25.82 19.85
C CYS A 42 -1.31 25.63 18.52
N LEU A 43 -0.43 24.63 18.45
CA LEU A 43 0.42 24.36 17.29
C LEU A 43 -0.31 23.64 16.15
N GLY A 44 -1.40 22.92 16.47
CA GLY A 44 -1.98 21.91 15.60
C GLY A 44 -1.19 20.59 15.64
N THR A 45 -1.87 19.49 15.32
CA THR A 45 -1.33 18.13 15.40
C THR A 45 -0.05 17.96 14.57
N GLN A 46 0.03 18.55 13.37
CA GLN A 46 1.22 18.42 12.52
C GLN A 46 2.47 19.04 13.17
N LYS A 47 2.39 20.30 13.61
CA LYS A 47 3.54 20.98 14.24
C LYS A 47 3.85 20.43 15.62
N PHE A 48 2.85 19.98 16.35
CA PHE A 48 3.05 19.28 17.61
C PHE A 48 3.84 17.98 17.43
N CYS A 49 3.48 17.13 16.47
CA CYS A 49 4.22 15.89 16.17
C CYS A 49 5.62 16.15 15.57
N GLU A 50 5.87 17.32 14.99
CA GLU A 50 7.20 17.76 14.54
C GLU A 50 8.05 18.36 15.69
N SER A 51 7.45 18.67 16.84
CA SER A 51 8.15 19.35 17.93
C SER A 51 9.19 18.45 18.58
N LYS A 52 10.32 19.03 19.00
CA LYS A 52 11.41 18.32 19.72
C LYS A 52 10.91 17.60 20.97
N ARG A 53 9.88 18.13 21.63
CA ARG A 53 9.26 17.56 22.82
C ARG A 53 8.59 16.21 22.54
N VAL A 54 8.00 16.06 21.36
CA VAL A 54 7.33 14.82 20.94
C VAL A 54 8.31 13.88 20.27
N THR A 55 9.16 14.41 19.38
CA THR A 55 10.12 13.60 18.61
C THR A 55 11.24 12.99 19.44
N SER A 56 11.47 13.47 20.66
CA SER A 56 12.37 12.83 21.64
C SER A 56 11.79 11.55 22.25
N ILE A 57 10.47 11.33 22.15
CA ILE A 57 9.76 10.19 22.76
C ILE A 57 9.25 9.23 21.68
N VAL A 58 8.70 9.77 20.59
CA VAL A 58 8.04 8.99 19.53
C VAL A 58 8.32 9.62 18.18
N SER A 59 8.44 8.81 17.13
CA SER A 59 8.64 9.35 15.78
C SER A 59 7.42 10.18 15.35
N LYS A 60 7.66 11.14 14.44
CA LYS A 60 6.61 11.97 13.85
C LYS A 60 5.51 11.09 13.24
N GLU A 61 5.88 10.03 12.55
CA GLU A 61 4.98 9.13 11.83
C GLU A 61 4.06 8.38 12.80
N ILE A 62 4.60 7.84 13.89
CA ILE A 62 3.81 7.15 14.92
C ILE A 62 2.90 8.15 15.64
N CYS A 63 3.40 9.36 15.92
CA CYS A 63 2.57 10.42 16.50
C CYS A 63 1.37 10.74 15.60
N LEU A 64 1.58 10.91 14.29
CA LEU A 64 0.51 11.19 13.33
C LEU A 64 -0.45 10.01 13.15
N GLN A 65 0.05 8.77 13.14
CA GLN A 65 -0.78 7.56 13.05
C GLN A 65 -1.71 7.39 14.26
N SER A 66 -1.31 7.87 15.44
CA SER A 66 -2.16 7.87 16.63
C SER A 66 -3.34 8.86 16.56
N ARG A 67 -3.41 9.65 15.49
CA ARG A 67 -4.40 10.71 15.29
C ARG A 67 -5.35 10.41 14.15
N GLY A 68 -6.51 11.06 14.19
CA GLY A 68 -7.49 11.05 13.14
C GLY A 68 -6.97 11.72 11.88
N ARG A 69 -7.79 11.72 10.83
CA ARG A 69 -7.42 12.35 9.56
C ARG A 69 -7.40 13.87 9.69
N ALA A 70 -6.42 14.51 9.05
CA ALA A 70 -6.36 15.95 8.96
C ALA A 70 -7.57 16.48 8.14
N PRO A 71 -8.31 17.48 8.64
CA PRO A 71 -9.38 18.10 7.87
C PRO A 71 -8.80 18.78 6.63
N GLY A 72 -9.46 18.62 5.48
CA GLY A 72 -8.98 19.16 4.20
C GLY A 72 -7.95 18.28 3.48
N GLN A 73 -7.37 17.27 4.14
CA GLN A 73 -6.86 16.11 3.43
C GLN A 73 -8.06 15.22 3.08
N GLN A 74 -8.86 15.68 2.11
CA GLN A 74 -9.45 14.75 1.16
C GLN A 74 -8.30 13.82 0.78
N GLN A 75 -8.48 12.50 0.86
CA GLN A 75 -7.45 11.58 0.43
C GLN A 75 -6.97 12.10 -0.93
N GLU A 76 -5.76 12.68 -1.00
CA GLU A 76 -4.97 12.59 -2.22
C GLU A 76 -5.05 11.10 -2.48
N PRO A 77 -5.77 10.67 -3.55
CA PRO A 77 -6.25 9.31 -3.67
C PRO A 77 -5.08 8.45 -3.29
N GLN A 78 -5.11 7.84 -2.09
CA GLN A 78 -4.02 6.96 -1.68
C GLN A 78 -3.90 6.07 -2.89
N PRO A 79 -2.74 6.03 -3.59
CA PRO A 79 -2.64 5.33 -4.86
C PRO A 79 -3.26 4.00 -4.56
N GLN A 80 -4.51 3.84 -5.02
CA GLN A 80 -5.27 2.69 -4.61
C GLN A 80 -4.36 1.58 -5.11
N PRO A 81 -4.12 0.51 -4.33
CA PRO A 81 -3.65 -0.68 -4.99
C PRO A 81 -4.56 -0.79 -6.21
N GLN A 82 -4.03 -0.70 -7.42
CA GLN A 82 -4.82 -0.72 -8.65
C GLN A 82 -5.44 -2.13 -8.84
N GLN A 83 -5.77 -2.81 -7.74
CA GLN A 83 -6.69 -3.92 -7.55
C GLN A 83 -8.11 -3.45 -7.87
N GLN A 84 -8.29 -3.11 -9.15
CA GLN A 84 -9.44 -3.39 -10.00
C GLN A 84 -9.36 -2.47 -11.23
N GLN A 85 -8.17 -2.27 -11.79
CA GLN A 85 -8.13 -2.21 -13.25
C GLN A 85 -8.61 -3.56 -13.73
N LYS A 86 -9.90 -3.59 -14.10
CA LYS A 86 -10.57 -4.65 -14.85
C LYS A 86 -9.51 -5.31 -15.73
N GLN A 87 -9.15 -6.57 -15.41
CA GLN A 87 -8.18 -7.30 -16.22
C GLN A 87 -8.62 -7.11 -17.67
N PRO A 88 -7.72 -6.67 -18.57
CA PRO A 88 -8.10 -6.50 -19.95
C PRO A 88 -8.66 -7.85 -20.41
N ASP A 89 -9.87 -7.83 -20.98
CA ASP A 89 -10.56 -9.05 -21.44
C ASP A 89 -9.69 -9.85 -22.43
N LYS A 90 -8.64 -9.21 -22.97
CA LYS A 90 -7.59 -9.79 -23.79
C LYS A 90 -6.22 -9.65 -23.14
N LYS A 91 -5.59 -10.77 -22.80
CA LYS A 91 -4.17 -10.81 -22.39
C LYS A 91 -3.26 -10.32 -23.52
N LEU A 92 -2.23 -9.57 -23.16
CA LEU A 92 -1.21 -9.09 -24.08
C LEU A 92 -0.29 -10.26 -24.52
N VAL A 93 0.20 -10.22 -25.75
CA VAL A 93 1.03 -11.31 -26.30
C VAL A 93 2.39 -11.33 -25.61
N PHE A 94 2.87 -12.53 -25.25
CA PHE A 94 4.21 -12.71 -24.73
C PHE A 94 5.22 -12.65 -25.87
N GLN A 95 6.10 -11.65 -25.87
CA GLN A 95 7.11 -11.41 -26.89
C GLN A 95 8.43 -12.10 -26.52
N ILE A 96 8.97 -12.88 -27.46
CA ILE A 96 10.33 -13.40 -27.38
C ILE A 96 11.25 -12.32 -27.95
N GLY A 97 12.09 -11.74 -27.08
CA GLY A 97 13.05 -10.71 -27.48
C GLY A 97 14.03 -11.20 -28.55
N GLY A 98 14.68 -10.26 -29.23
CA GLY A 98 15.69 -10.54 -30.25
C GLY A 98 15.17 -11.08 -31.60
N THR A 99 13.85 -11.15 -31.77
CA THR A 99 13.23 -11.61 -33.03
C THR A 99 12.85 -10.46 -33.97
N ASN A 100 12.78 -9.23 -33.47
CA ASN A 100 12.38 -8.07 -34.25
C ASN A 100 13.61 -7.36 -34.82
N ILE A 101 13.76 -7.37 -36.15
CA ILE A 101 14.67 -6.50 -36.87
C ILE A 101 14.08 -5.08 -36.80
N GLY A 102 14.74 -4.16 -36.11
CA GLY A 102 14.29 -2.76 -35.98
C GLY A 102 14.03 -2.29 -34.55
N CYS A 103 15.02 -2.47 -33.66
CA CYS A 103 14.95 -1.99 -32.27
C CYS A 103 15.40 -0.54 -32.10
N GLU A 104 15.60 0.19 -33.18
CA GLU A 104 15.86 1.62 -33.16
C GLU A 104 14.56 2.39 -33.38
N PRO A 105 14.29 3.45 -32.58
CA PRO A 105 15.18 4.04 -31.58
C PRO A 105 15.08 3.42 -30.17
N ASP A 106 14.17 2.47 -29.95
CA ASP A 106 13.82 2.01 -28.62
C ASP A 106 14.30 0.59 -28.32
N VAL A 107 15.58 0.48 -27.94
CA VAL A 107 16.22 -0.80 -27.63
C VAL A 107 15.67 -1.46 -26.37
N GLU A 108 14.94 -0.71 -25.54
CA GLU A 108 14.30 -1.19 -24.31
C GLU A 108 12.84 -1.63 -24.53
N ALA A 109 12.31 -1.52 -25.75
CA ALA A 109 10.97 -1.96 -26.06
C ALA A 109 10.80 -3.46 -25.79
N GLU A 110 9.59 -3.86 -25.35
CA GLU A 110 9.28 -5.26 -25.04
C GLU A 110 9.51 -6.21 -26.24
N SER A 111 9.30 -5.72 -27.46
CA SER A 111 9.58 -6.45 -28.70
C SER A 111 11.07 -6.75 -28.92
N CYS A 112 11.94 -5.94 -28.32
CA CYS A 112 13.38 -6.02 -28.47
C CYS A 112 14.01 -6.86 -27.38
N VAL A 113 13.73 -6.54 -26.11
CA VAL A 113 14.30 -7.26 -24.96
C VAL A 113 13.52 -8.51 -24.57
N GLY A 114 12.25 -8.60 -25.00
CA GLY A 114 11.32 -9.67 -24.65
C GLY A 114 10.54 -9.38 -23.36
N THR A 115 9.34 -9.97 -23.25
CA THR A 115 8.40 -9.73 -22.14
C THR A 115 9.01 -9.90 -20.76
N LYS A 116 9.79 -10.97 -20.55
CA LYS A 116 10.41 -11.22 -19.25
C LYS A 116 11.38 -10.12 -18.85
N ALA A 117 12.35 -9.81 -19.71
CA ALA A 117 13.37 -8.80 -19.45
C ALA A 117 12.75 -7.41 -19.31
N PHE A 118 11.75 -7.10 -20.14
CA PHE A 118 11.01 -5.84 -20.06
C PHE A 118 10.29 -5.67 -18.71
N CYS A 119 9.55 -6.69 -18.26
CA CYS A 119 8.82 -6.66 -16.98
C CYS A 119 9.74 -6.66 -15.74
N GLU A 120 10.92 -7.26 -15.83
CA GLU A 120 11.95 -7.21 -14.78
C GLU A 120 12.71 -5.87 -14.78
N GLY A 121 12.78 -5.21 -15.93
CA GLY A 121 13.43 -3.91 -16.12
C GLY A 121 12.74 -2.73 -15.43
N GLU A 122 13.47 -1.61 -15.34
CA GLU A 122 12.94 -0.39 -14.72
C GLU A 122 11.72 0.15 -15.47
N ARG A 123 11.75 0.14 -16.81
CA ARG A 123 10.66 0.62 -17.64
C ARG A 123 9.36 -0.15 -17.41
N GLY A 124 9.41 -1.48 -17.44
CA GLY A 124 8.23 -2.32 -17.17
C GLY A 124 7.71 -2.12 -15.74
N ARG A 125 8.60 -1.98 -14.74
CA ARG A 125 8.16 -1.67 -13.37
C ARG A 125 7.55 -0.28 -13.23
N ARG A 126 8.03 0.71 -13.98
CA ARG A 126 7.48 2.08 -13.98
C ARG A 126 6.09 2.12 -14.63
N GLU A 127 5.90 1.39 -15.73
CA GLU A 127 4.65 1.36 -16.48
C GLU A 127 3.57 0.50 -15.81
N TYR A 128 3.96 -0.64 -15.23
CA TYR A 128 3.02 -1.64 -14.66
C TYR A 128 3.07 -1.74 -13.13
N GLY A 129 3.88 -0.93 -12.45
CA GLY A 129 4.01 -0.89 -11.00
C GLY A 129 4.78 -2.07 -10.37
N SER A 130 4.72 -3.26 -10.96
CA SER A 130 5.51 -4.42 -10.52
C SER A 130 5.74 -5.44 -11.62
N THR A 131 6.80 -6.23 -11.49
CA THR A 131 7.10 -7.36 -12.39
C THR A 131 5.99 -8.40 -12.40
N ALA A 132 5.45 -8.74 -11.21
CA ALA A 132 4.36 -9.70 -11.09
C ALA A 132 3.10 -9.23 -11.85
N TRP A 133 2.74 -7.95 -11.74
CA TRP A 133 1.59 -7.39 -12.45
C TRP A 133 1.82 -7.35 -13.96
N CYS A 134 3.00 -6.89 -14.40
CA CYS A 134 3.38 -6.87 -15.80
C CYS A 134 3.23 -8.25 -16.46
N LEU A 135 3.74 -9.31 -15.81
CA LEU A 135 3.64 -10.69 -16.31
C LEU A 135 2.20 -11.24 -16.24
N ALA A 136 1.42 -10.88 -15.23
CA ALA A 136 0.03 -11.36 -15.09
C ALA A 136 -0.87 -10.90 -16.25
N LEU A 137 -0.58 -9.74 -16.84
CA LEU A 137 -1.30 -9.21 -18.01
C LEU A 137 -0.91 -9.87 -19.33
N ARG A 138 0.11 -10.74 -19.33
CA ARG A 138 0.66 -11.38 -20.52
C ARG A 138 0.11 -12.80 -20.68
N GLY A 139 0.07 -13.26 -21.92
CA GLY A 139 -0.22 -14.65 -22.27
C GLY A 139 0.86 -15.60 -21.74
N PRO A 140 0.64 -16.92 -21.87
CA PRO A 140 1.65 -17.92 -21.50
C PRO A 140 2.95 -17.72 -22.30
N ASP A 141 4.11 -17.90 -21.66
CA ASP A 141 5.41 -17.90 -22.35
C ASP A 141 5.43 -19.08 -23.34
N PRO A 142 5.56 -18.84 -24.65
CA PRO A 142 5.53 -19.89 -25.68
C PRO A 142 6.66 -20.91 -25.55
N ARG A 143 7.73 -20.60 -24.79
CA ARG A 143 8.85 -21.51 -24.55
C ARG A 143 8.59 -22.51 -23.42
N VAL A 144 7.64 -22.19 -22.53
CA VAL A 144 7.23 -23.12 -21.48
C VAL A 144 6.35 -24.18 -22.15
N ARG A 145 6.97 -25.29 -22.54
CA ARG A 145 6.24 -26.48 -22.98
C ARG A 145 5.26 -26.85 -21.88
N ARG A 146 3.98 -26.96 -22.21
CA ARG A 146 3.01 -27.49 -21.25
C ARG A 146 3.50 -28.89 -20.85
N PRO A 147 3.58 -29.21 -19.55
CA PRO A 147 3.83 -30.60 -19.17
C PRO A 147 2.79 -31.46 -19.86
N PHE A 148 3.27 -32.51 -20.56
CA PHE A 148 2.38 -33.50 -21.17
C PHE A 148 1.50 -34.06 -20.05
N SER A 149 0.21 -33.71 -20.08
CA SER A 149 -0.79 -34.30 -19.20
C SER A 149 -1.19 -35.61 -19.87
N GLY A 150 -0.44 -36.68 -19.54
CA GLY A 150 -0.76 -38.05 -19.93
C GLY A 150 -1.80 -38.67 -19.02
#